data_AF-A0A366CUR9-F1
#
_entry.id   AF-A0A366CUR9-F1
#
_cell.length_a   1.000
_cell.length_b   1.000
_cell.length_c   1.000
_cell.angle_alpha   90.00
_cell.angle_beta   90.00
_cell.angle_gamma   90.00
#
_symmetry.space_group_name_H-M   'P 1'
#
loop_
_entity.id
_entity.type
_entity.pdbx_description
1 polymer ?
#
loop_
_entity_poly.entity_id
_entity_poly.type
_entity_poly.pdbx_seq_one_letter_code
_entity_poly.pdbx_strand_id
1 'polypeptide(L)'
;MYEEASNSNLIMLLHTAIYPFIAALIVSFITGKLLRTSSFLGYLGGFIVGLSLIHSGLSLPPKQAIDYYSISALIGTFVFISLHLISNSTALKYGLCALLTGLSFYLLLNPVLKHSGLHMSLIWSVACAVATLMYIALSQQTGPNSTERKGLEKLEPHTPMIGLMIVAGSAAPVISIGGSLLIGQLLGAFAAASAGYLLVSLITSNQQAFSSTPAIILLAGLISQSHVLADIPLSVMTLIAASCFVTPIVRHLTQKAIPTILCQAILSIIVSGFCLWLVWPESSLY
;
A
#
# COMPACT_ATOMS: atom_id res chain seq x y z
N MET A 1 27.61 15.42 -25.56
CA MET A 1 27.39 13.98 -25.24
C MET A 1 26.76 13.76 -23.86
N TYR A 2 27.20 14.44 -22.78
CA TYR A 2 26.54 14.33 -21.46
C TYR A 2 25.22 15.12 -21.33
N GLU A 3 25.05 16.23 -22.03
CA GLU A 3 23.81 17.04 -21.97
C GLU A 3 22.60 16.36 -22.64
N GLU A 4 22.81 15.62 -23.72
CA GLU A 4 21.73 14.89 -24.42
C GLU A 4 21.26 13.65 -23.63
N ALA A 5 22.19 12.97 -22.93
CA ALA A 5 21.86 11.86 -22.04
C ALA A 5 21.09 12.31 -20.79
N SER A 6 21.41 13.49 -20.25
CA SER A 6 20.67 14.11 -19.14
C SER A 6 19.22 14.38 -19.51
N ASN A 7 18.97 14.95 -20.69
CA ASN A 7 17.62 15.19 -21.19
C ASN A 7 16.85 13.88 -21.47
N SER A 8 17.52 12.87 -22.03
CA SER A 8 16.89 11.57 -22.29
C SER A 8 16.48 10.85 -20.99
N ASN A 9 17.34 10.87 -19.95
CA ASN A 9 17.02 10.31 -18.65
C ASN A 9 15.89 11.07 -17.94
N LEU A 10 15.87 12.40 -18.05
CA LEU A 10 14.78 13.22 -17.51
C LEU A 10 13.45 12.93 -18.20
N ILE A 11 13.44 12.84 -19.54
CA ILE A 11 12.24 12.51 -20.31
C ILE A 11 11.76 11.08 -19.98
N MET A 12 12.67 10.14 -19.84
CA MET A 12 12.36 8.77 -19.43
C MET A 12 11.74 8.73 -18.02
N LEU A 13 12.33 9.43 -17.04
CA LEU A 13 11.82 9.47 -15.66
C LEU A 13 10.47 10.20 -15.58
N LEU A 14 10.30 11.24 -16.40
CA LEU A 14 9.03 11.94 -16.54
C LEU A 14 7.92 10.99 -17.00
N HIS A 15 8.14 10.25 -18.10
CA HIS A 15 7.14 9.32 -18.66
C HIS A 15 6.90 8.07 -17.80
N THR A 16 7.92 7.57 -17.12
CA THR A 16 7.82 6.30 -16.38
C THR A 16 7.41 6.44 -14.92
N ALA A 17 7.68 7.58 -14.27
CA ALA A 17 7.35 7.80 -12.87
C ALA A 17 6.42 9.01 -12.67
N ILE A 18 6.80 10.19 -13.17
CA ILE A 18 6.10 11.44 -12.84
C ILE A 18 4.68 11.46 -13.43
N TYR A 19 4.51 11.15 -14.71
CA TYR A 19 3.20 11.11 -15.37
C TYR A 19 2.24 10.12 -14.69
N PRO A 20 2.61 8.85 -14.44
CA PRO A 20 1.75 7.93 -13.70
C PRO A 20 1.37 8.39 -12.30
N PHE A 21 2.29 9.04 -11.57
CA PHE A 21 2.01 9.50 -10.20
C PHE A 21 1.02 10.67 -10.19
N ILE A 22 1.21 11.63 -11.10
CA ILE A 22 0.29 12.76 -11.28
C ILE A 22 -1.09 12.25 -11.72
N ALA A 23 -1.13 11.30 -12.67
CA ALA A 23 -2.39 10.71 -13.11
C ALA A 23 -3.11 9.98 -11.97
N ALA A 24 -2.40 9.17 -11.18
CA ALA A 24 -2.94 8.48 -10.02
C ALA A 24 -3.51 9.46 -8.97
N LEU A 25 -2.80 10.57 -8.72
CA LEU A 25 -3.23 11.62 -7.81
C LEU A 25 -4.50 12.34 -8.33
N ILE A 26 -4.49 12.78 -9.58
CA ILE A 26 -5.62 13.51 -10.19
C ILE A 26 -6.86 12.62 -10.24
N VAL A 27 -6.73 11.37 -10.70
CA VAL A 27 -7.85 10.43 -10.76
C VAL A 27 -8.36 10.14 -9.36
N SER A 28 -7.47 9.91 -8.39
CA SER A 28 -7.90 9.72 -7.00
C SER A 28 -8.64 10.94 -6.45
N PHE A 29 -8.20 12.15 -6.80
CA PHE A 29 -8.85 13.39 -6.38
C PHE A 29 -10.23 13.55 -7.02
N ILE A 30 -10.34 13.37 -8.34
CA ILE A 30 -11.60 13.51 -9.09
C ILE A 30 -12.60 12.45 -8.64
N THR A 31 -12.20 11.17 -8.66
CA THR A 31 -13.06 10.05 -8.28
C THR A 31 -13.46 10.13 -6.82
N GLY A 32 -12.54 10.48 -5.91
CA GLY A 32 -12.86 10.68 -4.50
C GLY A 32 -13.86 11.82 -4.27
N LYS A 33 -13.75 12.91 -5.03
CA LYS A 33 -14.66 14.07 -4.94
C LYS A 33 -16.04 13.74 -5.53
N LEU A 34 -16.08 12.97 -6.61
CA LEU A 34 -17.30 12.54 -7.30
C LEU A 34 -18.07 11.50 -6.47
N LEU A 35 -17.37 10.48 -5.97
CA LEU A 35 -17.92 9.39 -5.17
C LEU A 35 -17.74 9.67 -3.68
N ARG A 36 -18.33 10.76 -3.17
CA ARG A 36 -18.21 11.13 -1.75
C ARG A 36 -18.58 10.00 -0.80
N THR A 37 -19.64 9.24 -1.09
CA THR A 37 -20.09 8.12 -0.22
C THR A 37 -19.14 6.93 -0.22
N SER A 38 -18.24 6.82 -1.20
CA SER A 38 -17.29 5.71 -1.37
C SER A 38 -15.90 6.25 -1.72
N SER A 39 -15.40 7.23 -0.95
CA SER A 39 -14.15 7.94 -1.28
C SER A 39 -12.95 6.99 -1.36
N PHE A 40 -12.95 5.85 -0.67
CA PHE A 40 -11.92 4.81 -0.80
C PHE A 40 -11.73 4.28 -2.23
N LEU A 41 -12.78 4.30 -3.06
CA LEU A 41 -12.68 3.96 -4.49
C LEU A 41 -11.81 4.97 -5.26
N GLY A 42 -11.62 6.17 -4.72
CA GLY A 42 -10.72 7.18 -5.27
C GLY A 42 -9.29 6.67 -5.35
N TYR A 43 -8.68 6.26 -4.23
CA TYR A 43 -7.29 5.79 -4.27
C TYR A 43 -7.16 4.45 -5.02
N LEU A 44 -8.18 3.58 -4.96
CA LEU A 44 -8.16 2.34 -5.74
C LEU A 44 -8.18 2.66 -7.24
N GLY A 45 -9.06 3.55 -7.70
CA GLY A 45 -9.11 4.00 -9.08
C GLY A 45 -7.82 4.69 -9.51
N GLY A 46 -7.27 5.56 -8.66
CA GLY A 46 -5.98 6.21 -8.89
C GLY A 46 -4.84 5.20 -9.01
N PHE A 47 -4.79 4.20 -8.13
CA PHE A 47 -3.79 3.14 -8.19
C PHE A 47 -3.94 2.27 -9.44
N ILE A 48 -5.17 1.92 -9.86
CA ILE A 48 -5.39 1.14 -11.10
C ILE A 48 -4.99 1.93 -12.35
N VAL A 49 -5.24 3.25 -12.39
CA VAL A 49 -4.75 4.10 -13.48
C VAL A 49 -3.23 4.22 -13.44
N GLY A 50 -2.62 4.35 -12.26
CA GLY A 50 -1.16 4.29 -12.12
C GLY A 50 -0.59 2.96 -12.62
N LEU A 51 -1.23 1.84 -12.23
CA LEU A 51 -0.89 0.49 -12.68
C LEU A 51 -0.98 0.37 -14.19
N SER A 52 -2.04 0.87 -14.84
CA SER A 52 -2.19 0.76 -16.30
C SER A 52 -1.21 1.62 -17.10
N LEU A 53 -0.72 2.72 -16.51
CA LEU A 53 0.28 3.59 -17.12
C LEU A 53 1.71 3.06 -16.91
N ILE A 54 2.00 2.44 -15.76
CA ILE A 54 3.31 1.84 -15.45
C ILE A 54 3.44 0.46 -16.11
N HIS A 55 2.35 -0.30 -16.13
CA HIS A 55 2.25 -1.62 -16.71
C HIS A 55 1.16 -1.63 -17.78
N SER A 56 1.56 -1.59 -19.05
CA SER A 56 0.69 -1.48 -20.24
C SER A 56 -0.28 -2.66 -20.47
N GLY A 57 -0.47 -3.53 -19.48
CA GLY A 57 -1.27 -4.74 -19.57
C GLY A 57 -2.20 -4.90 -18.38
N LEU A 58 -3.38 -4.26 -18.41
CA LEU A 58 -4.54 -4.84 -17.74
C LEU A 58 -5.04 -6.01 -18.59
N SER A 59 -4.24 -7.07 -18.68
CA SER A 59 -4.57 -8.22 -19.51
C SER A 59 -5.65 -9.06 -18.82
N LEU A 60 -6.78 -9.26 -19.51
CA LEU A 60 -7.86 -10.13 -19.08
C LEU A 60 -7.96 -11.27 -20.10
N PRO A 61 -7.54 -12.51 -19.76
CA PRO A 61 -7.11 -13.01 -18.44
C PRO A 61 -5.69 -12.55 -18.01
N PRO A 62 -5.41 -12.46 -16.69
CA PRO A 62 -4.13 -12.01 -16.16
C PRO A 62 -2.99 -12.95 -16.56
N LYS A 63 -1.96 -12.41 -17.19
CA LYS A 63 -0.80 -13.16 -17.68
C LYS A 63 0.39 -13.03 -16.75
N GLN A 64 0.53 -11.89 -16.07
CA GLN A 64 1.64 -11.59 -15.16
C GLN A 64 1.17 -11.41 -13.71
N ALA A 65 2.09 -11.58 -12.76
CA ALA A 65 1.80 -11.43 -11.33
C ALA A 65 1.27 -10.03 -10.96
N ILE A 66 1.70 -9.01 -11.71
CA ILE A 66 1.31 -7.61 -11.52
C ILE A 66 -0.15 -7.36 -11.95
N ASP A 67 -0.66 -8.11 -12.94
CA ASP A 67 -2.06 -7.99 -13.41
C ASP A 67 -3.06 -8.33 -12.29
N TYR A 68 -2.67 -9.22 -11.38
CA TYR A 68 -3.48 -9.64 -10.22
C TYR A 68 -3.68 -8.52 -9.19
N TYR A 69 -2.99 -7.37 -9.29
CA TYR A 69 -3.32 -6.21 -8.45
C TYR A 69 -4.70 -5.63 -8.76
N SER A 70 -5.16 -5.72 -10.02
CA SER A 70 -6.53 -5.31 -10.38
C SER A 70 -7.58 -6.17 -9.68
N ILE A 71 -7.34 -7.47 -9.65
CA ILE A 71 -8.18 -8.44 -8.93
C ILE A 71 -8.06 -8.24 -7.42
N SER A 72 -6.86 -7.96 -6.91
CA SER A 72 -6.63 -7.69 -5.48
C SER A 72 -7.33 -6.41 -5.01
N ALA A 73 -7.41 -5.38 -5.86
CA ALA A 73 -8.19 -4.19 -5.59
C ALA A 73 -9.70 -4.52 -5.47
N LEU A 74 -10.23 -5.37 -6.36
CA LEU A 74 -11.62 -5.86 -6.29
C LEU A 74 -11.84 -6.72 -5.03
N ILE A 75 -10.93 -7.63 -4.70
CA ILE A 75 -11.03 -8.41 -3.46
C ILE A 75 -11.00 -7.47 -2.25
N GLY A 76 -10.16 -6.44 -2.26
CA GLY A 76 -10.12 -5.40 -1.23
C GLY A 76 -11.45 -4.67 -1.06
N THR A 77 -12.17 -4.36 -2.15
CA THR A 77 -13.51 -3.76 -2.05
C THR A 77 -14.52 -4.73 -1.44
N PHE A 78 -14.48 -6.02 -1.82
CA PHE A 78 -15.32 -7.05 -1.19
C PHE A 78 -15.01 -7.21 0.31
N VAL A 79 -13.73 -7.18 0.69
CA VAL A 79 -13.34 -7.21 2.11
C VAL A 79 -13.93 -6.01 2.84
N PHE A 80 -13.78 -4.80 2.30
CA PHE A 80 -14.35 -3.58 2.88
C PHE A 80 -15.88 -3.71 3.07
N ILE A 81 -16.60 -4.15 2.04
CA ILE A 81 -18.05 -4.36 2.09
C ILE A 81 -18.41 -5.40 3.16
N SER A 82 -17.67 -6.52 3.23
CA SER A 82 -17.92 -7.57 4.22
C SER A 82 -17.73 -7.07 5.66
N LEU A 83 -16.70 -6.26 5.91
CA LEU A 83 -16.43 -5.70 7.23
C LEU A 83 -17.51 -4.71 7.67
N HIS A 84 -18.17 -4.05 6.72
CA HIS A 84 -19.24 -3.10 6.99
C HIS A 84 -20.62 -3.78 7.15
N LEU A 85 -20.90 -4.81 6.33
CA LEU A 85 -22.20 -5.48 6.31
C LEU A 85 -22.38 -6.52 7.42
N ILE A 86 -21.30 -7.19 7.82
CA ILE A 86 -21.34 -8.30 8.80
C ILE A 86 -21.10 -7.74 10.20
N SER A 87 -22.19 -7.38 10.90
CA SER A 87 -22.13 -6.85 12.27
C SER A 87 -22.27 -7.94 13.35
N ASN A 88 -23.07 -8.98 13.10
CA ASN A 88 -23.56 -9.88 14.15
C ASN A 88 -22.59 -11.00 14.57
N SER A 89 -21.59 -11.35 13.75
CA SER A 89 -20.63 -12.41 14.07
C SER A 89 -19.21 -11.97 13.75
N THR A 90 -18.42 -11.70 14.80
CA THR A 90 -17.01 -11.33 14.70
C THR A 90 -16.18 -12.45 14.07
N ALA A 91 -16.47 -13.70 14.43
CA ALA A 91 -15.82 -14.88 13.86
C ALA A 91 -16.06 -14.98 12.34
N LEU A 92 -17.29 -14.76 11.89
CA LEU A 92 -17.62 -14.79 10.45
C LEU A 92 -17.00 -13.60 9.71
N LYS A 93 -17.05 -12.40 10.32
CA LYS A 93 -16.46 -11.17 9.77
C LYS A 93 -14.96 -11.33 9.50
N TYR A 94 -14.19 -11.71 10.51
CA TYR A 94 -12.75 -11.88 10.36
C TYR A 94 -12.37 -13.16 9.61
N GLY A 95 -13.19 -14.22 9.69
CA GLY A 95 -13.00 -15.44 8.91
C GLY A 95 -13.14 -15.21 7.41
N LEU A 96 -14.18 -14.48 6.98
CA LEU A 96 -14.35 -14.12 5.57
C LEU A 96 -13.26 -13.16 5.09
N CYS A 97 -12.87 -12.19 5.94
CA CYS A 97 -11.73 -11.32 5.66
C CYS A 97 -10.45 -12.14 5.44
N ALA A 98 -10.18 -13.12 6.29
CA ALA A 98 -9.01 -14.00 6.19
C ALA A 98 -8.99 -14.81 4.90
N LEU A 99 -10.14 -15.36 4.54
CA LEU A 99 -10.29 -16.15 3.32
C LEU A 99 -10.08 -15.29 2.07
N LEU A 100 -10.68 -14.10 2.02
CA LEU A 100 -10.53 -13.17 0.90
C LEU A 100 -9.10 -12.63 0.79
N THR A 101 -8.48 -12.22 1.90
CA THR A 101 -7.09 -11.74 1.86
C THR A 101 -6.12 -12.86 1.49
N GLY A 102 -6.31 -14.06 2.04
CA GLY A 102 -5.54 -15.26 1.65
C GLY A 102 -5.67 -15.56 0.16
N LEU A 103 -6.89 -15.55 -0.38
CA LEU A 103 -7.12 -15.72 -1.82
C LEU A 103 -6.40 -14.64 -2.64
N SER A 104 -6.45 -13.37 -2.21
CA SER A 104 -5.74 -12.27 -2.87
C SER A 104 -4.23 -12.51 -2.92
N PHE A 105 -3.62 -12.88 -1.79
CA PHE A 105 -2.18 -13.15 -1.73
C PHE A 105 -1.80 -14.40 -2.51
N TYR A 106 -2.65 -15.44 -2.49
CA TYR A 106 -2.43 -16.63 -3.30
C TYR A 106 -2.39 -16.27 -4.78
N LEU A 107 -3.34 -15.48 -5.27
CA LEU A 107 -3.38 -15.03 -6.66
C LEU A 107 -2.18 -14.15 -7.04
N LEU A 108 -1.71 -13.29 -6.13
CA LEU A 108 -0.53 -12.44 -6.35
C LEU A 108 0.80 -13.22 -6.35
N LEU A 109 0.96 -14.19 -5.45
CA LEU A 109 2.24 -14.87 -5.21
C LEU A 109 2.39 -16.16 -6.01
N ASN A 110 1.29 -16.88 -6.26
CA ASN A 110 1.33 -18.15 -6.98
C ASN A 110 1.99 -18.03 -8.37
N PRO A 111 1.71 -17.02 -9.22
CA PRO A 111 2.37 -16.88 -10.51
C PRO A 111 3.90 -16.78 -10.44
N VAL A 112 4.42 -16.24 -9.35
CA VAL A 112 5.85 -16.00 -9.13
C VAL A 112 6.51 -17.23 -8.49
N LEU A 113 5.82 -17.85 -7.54
CA LEU A 113 6.30 -19.01 -6.78
C LEU A 113 5.99 -20.36 -7.45
N LYS A 114 5.52 -20.38 -8.72
CA LYS A 114 5.21 -21.63 -9.44
C LYS A 114 6.38 -22.62 -9.41
N HIS A 115 7.61 -22.10 -9.50
CA HIS A 115 8.83 -22.92 -9.51
C HIS A 115 9.17 -23.52 -8.14
N SER A 116 8.72 -22.90 -7.05
CA SER A 116 8.96 -23.35 -5.67
C SER A 116 7.89 -24.32 -5.15
N GLY A 117 6.88 -24.63 -5.96
CA GLY A 117 5.81 -25.57 -5.64
C GLY A 117 4.59 -24.93 -4.95
N LEU A 118 3.45 -25.60 -5.09
CA LEU A 118 2.15 -25.11 -4.61
C LEU A 118 2.12 -24.88 -3.08
N HIS A 119 2.81 -25.72 -2.31
CA HIS A 119 2.86 -25.59 -0.84
C HIS A 119 3.51 -24.28 -0.39
N MET A 120 4.57 -23.83 -1.05
CA MET A 120 5.23 -22.57 -0.71
C MET A 120 4.32 -21.36 -0.97
N SER A 121 3.57 -21.39 -2.08
CA SER A 121 2.61 -20.31 -2.38
C SER A 121 1.49 -20.22 -1.34
N LEU A 122 1.01 -21.36 -0.82
CA LEU A 122 -0.01 -21.40 0.23
C LEU A 122 0.53 -20.91 1.57
N ILE A 123 1.72 -21.35 1.98
CA ILE A 123 2.32 -20.94 3.25
C ILE A 123 2.51 -19.42 3.27
N TRP A 124 3.05 -18.85 2.19
CA TRP A 124 3.23 -17.40 2.07
C TRP A 124 1.92 -16.64 2.03
N SER A 125 0.91 -17.14 1.29
CA SER A 125 -0.42 -16.55 1.26
C SER A 125 -1.04 -16.49 2.66
N VAL A 126 -0.98 -17.58 3.42
CA VAL A 126 -1.50 -17.64 4.80
C VAL A 126 -0.72 -16.70 5.71
N ALA A 127 0.61 -16.68 5.64
CA ALA A 127 1.43 -15.78 6.45
C ALA A 127 1.09 -14.30 6.20
N CYS A 128 0.99 -13.89 4.93
CA CYS A 128 0.59 -12.52 4.57
C CYS A 128 -0.86 -12.20 4.97
N ALA A 129 -1.79 -13.16 4.83
CA ALA A 129 -3.17 -12.99 5.28
C ALA A 129 -3.26 -12.79 6.80
N VAL A 130 -2.52 -13.58 7.59
CA VAL A 130 -2.47 -13.44 9.05
C VAL A 130 -1.87 -12.10 9.46
N ALA A 131 -0.76 -11.67 8.83
CA ALA A 131 -0.15 -10.38 9.12
C ALA A 131 -1.10 -9.20 8.80
N THR A 132 -1.77 -9.24 7.65
CA THR A 132 -2.75 -8.20 7.28
C THR A 132 -3.96 -8.18 8.20
N LEU A 133 -4.48 -9.33 8.62
CA LEU A 133 -5.55 -9.40 9.63
C LEU A 133 -5.11 -8.81 10.97
N MET A 134 -3.90 -9.11 11.43
CA MET A 134 -3.37 -8.51 12.66
C MET A 134 -3.31 -6.98 12.55
N TYR A 135 -2.84 -6.45 11.43
CA TYR A 135 -2.86 -4.99 11.19
C TYR A 135 -4.29 -4.42 11.21
N ILE A 136 -5.23 -5.08 10.53
CA ILE A 136 -6.63 -4.67 10.48
C ILE A 136 -7.24 -4.69 11.89
N ALA A 137 -7.00 -5.73 12.69
CA ALA A 137 -7.49 -5.82 14.06
C ALA A 137 -6.92 -4.71 14.94
N LEU A 138 -5.61 -4.48 14.91
CA LEU A 138 -4.93 -3.44 15.71
C LEU A 138 -5.39 -2.03 15.33
N SER A 139 -5.52 -1.75 14.03
CA SER A 139 -5.94 -0.43 13.54
C SER A 139 -7.40 -0.07 13.86
N GLN A 140 -8.22 -1.08 14.21
CA GLN A 140 -9.64 -0.94 14.54
C GLN A 140 -9.92 -0.81 16.04
N GLN A 141 -8.97 -1.15 16.92
CA GLN A 141 -9.20 -1.17 18.38
C GLN A 141 -9.41 0.21 19.01
N THR A 142 -9.04 1.31 18.33
CA THR A 142 -9.22 2.67 18.87
C THR A 142 -10.56 3.24 18.38
N GLY A 143 -11.59 3.10 19.21
CA GLY A 143 -12.96 3.53 18.94
C GLY A 143 -13.11 5.04 18.68
N PRO A 144 -14.21 5.44 18.00
CA PRO A 144 -14.50 6.83 17.72
C PRO A 144 -15.05 7.50 19.00
N ASN A 145 -14.19 8.13 19.79
CA ASN A 145 -14.67 9.08 20.79
C ASN A 145 -15.31 10.26 20.03
N SER A 146 -16.64 10.28 20.08
CA SER A 146 -17.58 11.15 19.40
C SER A 146 -17.68 12.52 20.08
N THR A 147 -16.58 13.25 20.09
CA THR A 147 -16.57 14.69 20.41
C THR A 147 -16.13 15.42 19.16
N GLU A 148 -16.82 16.51 18.80
CA GLU A 148 -16.53 17.34 17.63
C GLU A 148 -15.03 17.68 17.55
N ARG A 149 -14.32 16.99 16.67
CA ARG A 149 -12.86 17.11 16.53
C ARG A 149 -12.51 18.41 15.81
N LYS A 150 -11.86 19.34 16.51
CA LYS A 150 -11.44 20.65 15.95
C LYS A 150 -9.97 20.60 15.51
N GLY A 151 -9.65 21.27 14.40
CA GLY A 151 -8.27 21.41 13.92
C GLY A 151 -7.61 20.07 13.51
N LEU A 152 -6.43 19.77 14.08
CA LEU A 152 -5.64 18.58 13.75
C LEU A 152 -6.26 17.26 14.19
N GLU A 153 -7.28 17.27 15.05
CA GLU A 153 -8.01 16.06 15.45
C GLU A 153 -8.79 15.43 14.28
N LYS A 154 -9.02 16.17 13.18
CA LYS A 154 -9.57 15.63 11.92
C LYS A 154 -8.65 14.60 11.23
N LEU A 155 -7.36 14.57 11.58
CA LEU A 155 -6.38 13.62 11.03
C LEU A 155 -6.44 12.24 11.72
N GLU A 156 -7.03 12.15 12.91
CA GLU A 156 -7.11 10.90 13.68
C GLU A 156 -7.78 9.73 12.93
N PRO A 157 -8.96 9.89 12.29
CA PRO A 157 -9.57 8.79 11.54
C PRO A 157 -8.76 8.40 10.29
N HIS A 158 -7.93 9.31 9.79
CA HIS A 158 -7.12 9.12 8.58
C HIS A 158 -5.69 8.64 8.87
N THR A 159 -5.29 8.60 10.15
CA THR A 159 -3.96 8.21 10.60
C THR A 159 -3.49 6.86 10.06
N PRO A 160 -4.29 5.77 10.02
CA PRO A 160 -3.84 4.51 9.44
C PRO A 160 -3.55 4.61 7.93
N MET A 161 -4.29 5.44 7.19
CA MET A 161 -4.03 5.66 5.76
C MET A 161 -2.78 6.52 5.53
N ILE A 162 -2.58 7.56 6.36
CA ILE A 162 -1.34 8.37 6.35
C ILE A 162 -0.13 7.49 6.64
N GLY A 163 -0.23 6.57 7.60
CA GLY A 163 0.83 5.64 7.93
C GLY A 163 1.23 4.76 6.74
N LEU A 164 0.26 4.15 6.08
CA LEU A 164 0.49 3.33 4.88
C LEU A 164 1.08 4.15 3.72
N MET A 165 0.63 5.39 3.52
CA MET A 165 1.20 6.31 2.53
C MET A 165 2.68 6.58 2.80
N ILE A 166 3.05 6.89 4.05
CA ILE A 166 4.43 7.16 4.44
C ILE A 166 5.31 5.93 4.18
N VAL A 167 4.85 4.74 4.60
CA VAL A 167 5.61 3.50 4.38
C VAL A 167 5.82 3.22 2.89
N ALA A 168 4.76 3.35 2.08
CA ALA A 168 4.86 3.16 0.64
C ALA A 168 5.85 4.15 -0.01
N GLY A 169 5.76 5.42 0.37
CA GLY A 169 6.66 6.47 -0.12
C GLY A 169 8.12 6.25 0.30
N SER A 170 8.37 5.82 1.54
CA SER A 170 9.73 5.55 2.03
C SER A 170 10.32 4.25 1.49
N ALA A 171 9.48 3.26 1.17
CA ALA A 171 9.90 1.96 0.64
C ALA A 171 10.17 2.01 -0.87
N ALA A 172 9.53 2.93 -1.61
CA ALA A 172 9.65 3.03 -3.06
C ALA A 172 11.11 3.20 -3.55
N PRO A 173 11.95 4.09 -2.98
CA PRO A 173 13.36 4.22 -3.37
C PRO A 173 14.18 2.96 -3.06
N VAL A 174 13.97 2.36 -1.88
CA VAL A 174 14.66 1.12 -1.44
C VAL A 174 14.42 0.01 -2.45
N ILE A 175 13.16 -0.20 -2.82
CA ILE A 175 12.76 -1.30 -3.70
C ILE A 175 13.15 -1.02 -5.16
N SER A 176 13.11 0.25 -5.57
CA SER A 176 13.58 0.67 -6.91
C SER A 176 15.07 0.41 -7.11
N ILE A 177 15.89 0.74 -6.10
CA ILE A 177 17.34 0.52 -6.13
C ILE A 177 17.66 -0.96 -5.96
N GLY A 178 16.88 -1.67 -5.13
CA GLY A 178 17.20 -3.03 -4.72
C GLY A 178 16.89 -4.16 -5.67
N GLY A 179 16.14 -3.92 -6.74
CA GLY A 179 15.95 -4.95 -7.76
C GLY A 179 14.73 -4.80 -8.66
N SER A 180 13.79 -3.90 -8.37
CA SER A 180 12.65 -3.68 -9.28
C SER A 180 12.16 -2.24 -9.26
N LEU A 181 12.56 -1.49 -10.30
CA LEU A 181 12.03 -0.17 -10.60
C LEU A 181 10.51 -0.18 -10.74
N LEU A 182 9.94 -1.23 -11.34
CA LEU A 182 8.50 -1.36 -11.56
C LEU A 182 7.75 -1.38 -10.23
N ILE A 183 8.15 -2.24 -9.27
CA ILE A 183 7.48 -2.32 -7.96
C ILE A 183 7.66 -1.02 -7.18
N GLY A 184 8.84 -0.40 -7.27
CA GLY A 184 9.09 0.91 -6.69
C GLY A 184 8.18 2.01 -7.26
N GLN A 185 7.95 2.01 -8.58
CA GLN A 185 7.00 2.92 -9.23
C GLN A 185 5.56 2.63 -8.78
N LEU A 186 5.15 1.37 -8.63
CA LEU A 186 3.82 1.03 -8.13
C LEU A 186 3.61 1.48 -6.68
N LEU A 187 4.63 1.38 -5.82
CA LEU A 187 4.60 1.93 -4.46
C LEU A 187 4.49 3.45 -4.46
N GLY A 188 5.21 4.13 -5.35
CA GLY A 188 5.08 5.58 -5.56
C GLY A 188 3.69 5.99 -6.05
N ALA A 189 3.13 5.26 -7.01
CA ALA A 189 1.77 5.48 -7.50
C ALA A 189 0.71 5.23 -6.42
N PHE A 190 0.89 4.21 -5.59
CA PHE A 190 0.05 3.95 -4.42
C PHE A 190 0.15 5.09 -3.41
N ALA A 191 1.34 5.58 -3.10
CA ALA A 191 1.55 6.73 -2.22
C ALA A 191 0.85 7.99 -2.79
N ALA A 192 1.00 8.27 -4.09
CA ALA A 192 0.35 9.40 -4.75
C ALA A 192 -1.19 9.29 -4.74
N ALA A 193 -1.74 8.10 -5.02
CA ALA A 193 -3.17 7.84 -4.97
C ALA A 193 -3.72 8.01 -3.53
N SER A 194 -3.01 7.49 -2.54
CA SER A 194 -3.39 7.66 -1.12
C SER A 194 -3.35 9.11 -0.67
N ALA A 195 -2.38 9.91 -1.14
CA ALA A 195 -2.32 11.35 -0.91
C ALA A 195 -3.53 12.09 -1.52
N GLY A 196 -3.91 11.74 -2.75
CA GLY A 196 -5.10 12.27 -3.41
C GLY A 196 -6.38 11.98 -2.62
N TYR A 197 -6.55 10.76 -2.14
CA TYR A 197 -7.65 10.38 -1.25
C TYR A 197 -7.66 11.19 0.05
N LEU A 198 -6.51 11.29 0.73
CA LEU A 198 -6.39 12.02 2.00
C LEU A 198 -6.78 13.50 1.82
N LEU A 199 -6.31 14.14 0.75
CA LEU A 199 -6.61 15.53 0.46
C LEU A 199 -8.12 15.74 0.24
N VAL A 200 -8.78 14.86 -0.52
CA VAL A 200 -10.25 14.90 -0.68
C VAL A 200 -10.96 14.66 0.65
N SER A 201 -10.54 13.66 1.41
CA SER A 201 -11.19 13.27 2.67
C SER A 201 -11.08 14.39 3.71
N LEU A 202 -9.97 15.11 3.76
CA LEU A 202 -9.78 16.29 4.61
C LEU A 202 -10.66 17.47 4.16
N ILE A 203 -10.72 17.77 2.86
CA ILE A 203 -11.54 18.86 2.32
C ILE A 203 -13.04 18.58 2.55
N THR A 204 -13.47 17.35 2.31
CA THR A 204 -14.87 16.95 2.45
C THR A 204 -15.24 16.55 3.88
N SER A 205 -14.27 16.49 4.80
CA SER A 205 -14.42 15.99 6.18
C SER A 205 -15.13 14.64 6.23
N ASN A 206 -14.92 13.80 5.21
CA ASN A 206 -15.56 12.51 5.09
C ASN A 206 -14.82 11.47 5.94
N GLN A 207 -15.56 10.62 6.64
CA GLN A 207 -14.98 9.58 7.49
C GLN A 207 -15.59 8.25 7.10
N GLN A 208 -14.74 7.33 6.70
CA GLN A 208 -15.14 5.99 6.33
C GLN A 208 -14.39 4.99 7.22
N ALA A 209 -15.16 4.26 8.03
CA ALA A 209 -14.60 3.13 8.78
C ALA A 209 -14.03 2.11 7.79
N PHE A 210 -12.90 1.49 8.13
CA PHE A 210 -12.23 0.45 7.33
C PHE A 210 -11.66 0.90 5.97
N SER A 211 -11.59 2.20 5.67
CA SER A 211 -11.06 2.68 4.37
C SER A 211 -9.59 2.31 4.11
N SER A 212 -8.82 2.04 5.17
CA SER A 212 -7.43 1.57 5.10
C SER A 212 -7.29 0.07 4.81
N THR A 213 -8.37 -0.72 4.87
CA THR A 213 -8.31 -2.18 4.67
C THR A 213 -7.90 -2.58 3.25
N PRO A 214 -8.52 -2.06 2.17
CA PRO A 214 -8.04 -2.36 0.82
C PRO A 214 -6.61 -1.84 0.59
N ALA A 215 -6.25 -0.72 1.21
CA ALA A 215 -4.93 -0.12 1.11
C ALA A 215 -3.81 -1.03 1.68
N ILE A 216 -4.01 -1.62 2.87
CA ILE A 216 -3.02 -2.55 3.44
C ILE A 216 -2.89 -3.82 2.60
N ILE A 217 -3.97 -4.33 1.99
CA ILE A 217 -3.92 -5.53 1.13
C ILE A 217 -3.03 -5.25 -0.08
N LEU A 218 -3.22 -4.11 -0.75
CA LEU A 218 -2.40 -3.71 -1.89
C LEU A 218 -0.93 -3.47 -1.49
N LEU A 219 -0.70 -2.73 -0.40
CA LEU A 219 0.66 -2.42 0.06
C LEU A 219 1.43 -3.68 0.49
N ALA A 220 0.80 -4.54 1.29
CA ALA A 220 1.40 -5.81 1.70
C ALA A 220 1.63 -6.73 0.50
N GLY A 221 0.76 -6.68 -0.52
CA GLY A 221 0.98 -7.32 -1.81
C GLY A 221 2.28 -6.84 -2.45
N LEU A 222 2.45 -5.53 -2.60
CA LEU A 222 3.65 -4.91 -3.19
C LEU A 222 4.93 -5.24 -2.43
N ILE A 223 4.87 -5.22 -1.09
CA ILE A 223 6.02 -5.59 -0.24
C ILE A 223 6.33 -7.08 -0.36
N SER A 224 5.32 -7.97 -0.34
CA SER A 224 5.56 -9.41 -0.47
C SER A 224 6.13 -9.79 -1.83
N GLN A 225 5.65 -9.14 -2.90
CA GLN A 225 6.15 -9.33 -4.25
C GLN A 225 7.54 -8.75 -4.46
N SER A 226 7.96 -7.73 -3.69
CA SER A 226 9.32 -7.19 -3.82
C SER A 226 10.38 -8.21 -3.41
N HIS A 227 10.11 -9.07 -2.42
CA HIS A 227 11.02 -10.17 -2.09
C HIS A 227 11.16 -11.18 -3.23
N VAL A 228 10.06 -11.53 -3.90
CA VAL A 228 10.04 -12.64 -4.87
C VAL A 228 10.36 -12.20 -6.31
N LEU A 229 9.97 -10.99 -6.73
CA LEU A 229 10.24 -10.47 -8.08
C LEU A 229 11.49 -9.58 -8.15
N ALA A 230 11.85 -8.91 -7.05
CA ALA A 230 12.97 -7.97 -7.02
C ALA A 230 14.18 -8.56 -6.27
N ASP A 231 14.14 -9.85 -5.89
CA ASP A 231 15.15 -10.56 -5.12
C ASP A 231 15.66 -9.80 -3.88
N ILE A 232 14.79 -8.98 -3.30
CA ILE A 232 15.15 -8.19 -2.12
C ILE A 232 15.33 -9.13 -0.92
N PRO A 233 16.38 -8.96 -0.10
CA PRO A 233 16.58 -9.79 1.07
C PRO A 233 15.35 -9.85 1.97
N LEU A 234 15.04 -11.05 2.48
CA LEU A 234 13.90 -11.26 3.37
C LEU A 234 13.94 -10.33 4.58
N SER A 235 15.14 -10.05 5.11
CA SER A 235 15.35 -9.10 6.21
C SER A 235 14.80 -7.70 5.88
N VAL A 236 15.10 -7.18 4.68
CA VAL A 236 14.63 -5.87 4.21
C VAL A 236 13.10 -5.87 4.05
N MET A 237 12.54 -6.92 3.45
CA MET A 237 11.09 -7.08 3.31
C MET A 237 10.40 -7.07 4.69
N THR A 238 10.93 -7.84 5.66
CA THR A 238 10.36 -7.91 7.01
C THR A 238 10.47 -6.58 7.77
N LEU A 239 11.56 -5.82 7.58
CA LEU A 239 11.74 -4.51 8.21
C LEU A 239 10.72 -3.49 7.68
N ILE A 240 10.52 -3.47 6.36
CA ILE A 240 9.51 -2.62 5.72
C ILE A 240 8.10 -3.05 6.16
N ALA A 241 7.81 -4.35 6.18
CA ALA A 241 6.52 -4.86 6.65
C ALA A 241 6.27 -4.52 8.14
N ALA A 242 7.29 -4.60 8.99
CA ALA A 242 7.21 -4.21 10.40
C ALA A 242 6.93 -2.71 10.55
N SER A 243 7.47 -1.86 9.66
CA SER A 243 7.21 -0.42 9.68
C SER A 243 5.71 -0.07 9.49
N CYS A 244 4.93 -0.93 8.81
CA CYS A 244 3.47 -0.76 8.71
C CYS A 244 2.80 -0.80 10.09
N PHE A 245 3.32 -1.58 11.05
CA PHE A 245 2.73 -1.75 12.37
C PHE A 245 3.03 -0.60 13.34
N VAL A 246 3.96 0.30 13.01
CA VAL A 246 4.28 1.46 13.86
C VAL A 246 3.05 2.34 14.09
N THR A 247 2.28 2.63 13.04
CA THR A 247 1.07 3.46 13.15
C THR A 247 0.02 2.89 14.11
N PRO A 248 -0.47 1.64 13.97
CA PRO A 248 -1.47 1.11 14.90
C PRO A 248 -0.92 0.96 16.33
N ILE A 249 0.35 0.61 16.51
CA ILE A 249 0.96 0.48 17.85
C ILE A 249 1.07 1.84 18.54
N VAL A 250 1.65 2.84 17.88
CA VAL A 250 1.83 4.17 18.46
C VAL A 250 0.49 4.85 18.68
N ARG A 251 -0.50 4.62 17.81
CA ARG A 251 -1.86 5.10 18.00
C ARG A 251 -2.51 4.47 19.24
N HIS A 252 -2.29 3.18 19.48
CA HIS A 252 -2.77 2.51 20.68
C HIS A 252 -2.16 3.11 21.96
N LEU A 253 -0.87 3.47 21.92
CA LEU A 253 -0.15 4.05 23.05
C LEU A 253 -0.47 5.54 23.31
N THR A 254 -0.52 6.35 22.26
CA THR A 254 -0.59 7.81 22.39
C THR A 254 -2.00 8.37 22.20
N GLN A 255 -2.88 7.64 21.51
CA GLN A 255 -4.23 8.05 21.11
C GLN A 255 -4.31 9.39 20.33
N LYS A 256 -3.18 9.94 19.88
CA LYS A 256 -3.09 11.25 19.20
C LYS A 256 -2.51 11.08 17.79
N ALA A 257 -3.09 11.78 16.81
CA ALA A 257 -2.66 11.69 15.41
C ALA A 257 -1.23 12.20 15.16
N ILE A 258 -0.91 13.41 15.64
CA ILE A 258 0.37 14.09 15.38
C ILE A 258 1.59 13.26 15.82
N PRO A 259 1.69 12.80 17.09
CA PRO A 259 2.84 12.01 17.51
C PRO A 259 2.91 10.68 16.77
N THR A 260 1.77 10.09 16.39
CA THR A 260 1.73 8.87 15.57
C THR A 260 2.33 9.10 14.19
N ILE A 261 1.94 10.17 13.49
CA ILE A 261 2.45 10.50 12.15
C ILE A 261 3.95 10.84 12.22
N LEU A 262 4.38 11.61 13.22
CA LEU A 262 5.77 11.98 13.40
C LEU A 262 6.64 10.74 13.68
N CYS A 263 6.19 9.87 14.58
CA CYS A 263 6.88 8.62 14.92
C CYS A 263 6.97 7.69 13.70
N GLN A 264 5.88 7.57 12.93
CA GLN A 264 5.86 6.82 11.68
C GLN A 264 6.86 7.38 10.68
N ALA A 265 6.89 8.70 10.46
CA ALA A 265 7.80 9.33 9.52
C ALA A 265 9.27 9.10 9.91
N ILE A 266 9.62 9.34 11.18
CA ILE A 266 10.97 9.14 11.69
C ILE A 266 11.40 7.68 11.54
N LEU A 267 10.58 6.73 12.00
CA LEU A 267 10.91 5.30 11.90
C LEU A 267 10.98 4.82 10.46
N SER A 268 10.10 5.30 9.58
CA SER A 268 10.11 4.90 8.16
C SER A 268 11.34 5.44 7.43
N ILE A 269 11.82 6.65 7.77
CA ILE A 269 13.07 7.19 7.23
C ILE A 269 14.27 6.38 7.74
N ILE A 270 14.32 6.06 9.03
CA ILE A 270 15.40 5.25 9.61
C ILE A 270 15.43 3.85 8.98
N VAL A 271 14.27 3.20 8.89
CA VAL A 271 14.10 1.88 8.25
C VAL A 271 14.52 1.95 6.79
N SER A 272 14.06 2.94 6.03
CA SER A 272 14.42 3.13 4.63
C SER A 272 15.93 3.36 4.45
N GLY A 273 16.55 4.22 5.27
CA GLY A 273 17.99 4.47 5.22
C GLY A 273 18.82 3.21 5.55
N PHE A 274 18.41 2.45 6.56
CA PHE A 274 19.05 1.19 6.90
C PHE A 274 18.86 0.12 5.82
N CYS A 275 17.66 0.01 5.23
CA CYS A 275 17.42 -0.89 4.12
C CYS A 275 18.21 -0.49 2.87
N LEU A 276 18.31 0.81 2.55
CA LEU A 276 19.15 1.30 1.47
C LEU A 276 20.60 0.89 1.67
N TRP A 277 21.12 1.01 2.89
CA TRP A 277 22.47 0.56 3.22
C TRP A 277 22.66 -0.95 2.98
N LEU A 278 21.70 -1.79 3.38
CA LEU A 278 21.76 -3.25 3.19
C LEU A 278 21.64 -3.69 1.73
N VAL A 279 21.00 -2.88 0.91
CA VAL A 279 20.67 -3.17 -0.49
C VAL A 279 21.65 -2.49 -1.45
N TRP A 280 22.44 -1.55 -0.95
CA TRP A 280 23.38 -0.78 -1.76
C TRP A 280 24.42 -1.73 -2.39
N PRO A 281 24.60 -1.71 -3.72
CA PRO A 281 25.54 -2.59 -4.37
C PRO A 281 26.97 -2.26 -3.92
N GLU A 282 27.69 -3.26 -3.40
CA GLU A 282 29.11 -3.14 -3.00
C GLU A 282 30.01 -2.67 -4.16
N SER A 283 29.57 -2.88 -5.41
CA SER A 283 30.32 -2.54 -6.62
C SER A 283 30.33 -1.05 -6.99
N SER A 284 29.62 -0.16 -6.29
CA SER A 284 29.66 1.29 -6.60
C SER A 284 30.82 2.04 -5.91
N LEU A 285 31.66 1.32 -5.15
CA LEU A 285 32.79 1.86 -4.39
C LEU A 285 34.15 1.54 -5.03
N TYR A 286 34.16 0.93 -6.23
CA TYR A 286 35.35 0.63 -7.03
C TYR A 286 35.25 1.23 -8.43
#